data_AF-A0A6A7GAS8-F1
#
_entry.id   AF-A0A6A7GAS8-F1
#
_cell.length_a   1.000
_cell.length_b   1.000
_cell.length_c   1.000
_cell.angle_alpha   90.00
_cell.angle_beta   90.00
_cell.angle_gamma   90.00
#
_symmetry.space_group_name_H-M   'P 1'
#
loop_
_entity.id
_entity.type
_entity.pdbx_description
1 polymer ?
#
loop_
_entity_poly.entity_id
_entity_poly.type
_entity_poly.pdbx_seq_one_letter_code
_entity_poly.pdbx_strand_id
1 'polypeptide(L)'
;MWDWDKLRARMLKHGMRNSLLVAPMPTASTSQIMGNNEAFEPYTSNIYYRRVLSGDYDVVNPHLLRDLIELGVWNVKLKQKLIASEGSVQFIDEVPANLKGLYRTVWEINQKSILEMSADRAPFIDQSQSLNIHMTKPSFSNISNMHFNGWRLGLKTG
;
A
#
# COMPACT_ATOMS: atom_id res chain seq x y z
N MET A 1 -24.48 -7.80 2.17
CA MET A 1 -24.06 -6.69 3.05
C MET A 1 -24.34 -7.10 4.51
N TRP A 2 -23.57 -6.62 5.48
CA TRP A 2 -23.73 -6.99 6.91
C TRP A 2 -24.95 -6.30 7.55
N ASP A 3 -25.61 -6.98 8.49
CA ASP A 3 -26.77 -6.45 9.24
C ASP A 3 -26.30 -5.71 10.51
N TRP A 4 -26.10 -4.40 10.37
CA TRP A 4 -25.63 -3.53 11.44
C TRP A 4 -26.68 -3.29 12.54
N ASP A 5 -27.97 -3.38 12.22
CA ASP A 5 -29.06 -3.15 13.18
C ASP A 5 -29.16 -4.31 14.16
N LYS A 6 -29.08 -5.55 13.65
CA LYS A 6 -29.00 -6.74 14.49
C LYS A 6 -27.75 -6.74 15.37
N LEU A 7 -26.61 -6.29 14.85
CA LEU A 7 -25.38 -6.16 15.64
C LEU A 7 -25.56 -5.14 16.76
N ARG A 8 -26.10 -3.95 16.46
CA ARG A 8 -26.39 -2.90 17.43
C ARG A 8 -27.34 -3.38 18.53
N ALA A 9 -28.40 -4.11 18.18
CA ALA A 9 -29.34 -4.66 19.16
C ALA A 9 -28.67 -5.64 20.13
N ARG A 10 -27.75 -6.49 19.63
CA ARG A 10 -26.95 -7.39 20.49
C ARG A 10 -26.01 -6.62 21.40
N MET A 11 -25.33 -5.59 20.89
CA MET A 11 -24.42 -4.75 21.68
C MET A 11 -25.15 -4.03 22.81
N LEU A 12 -26.37 -3.53 22.59
CA LEU A 12 -27.16 -2.90 23.63
C LEU A 12 -27.63 -3.90 24.71
N LYS A 13 -27.95 -5.14 24.31
CA LYS A 13 -28.40 -6.18 25.26
C LYS A 13 -27.26 -6.78 26.09
N HIS A 14 -26.10 -7.00 25.48
CA HIS A 14 -25.01 -7.78 26.06
C HIS A 14 -23.77 -6.96 26.40
N GLY A 15 -23.71 -5.70 25.96
CA GLY A 15 -22.52 -4.87 26.04
C GLY A 15 -21.40 -5.32 25.10
N MET A 16 -20.23 -4.70 25.26
CA MET A 16 -18.97 -5.12 24.63
C MET A 16 -17.90 -5.31 25.71
N ARG A 17 -16.99 -6.27 25.48
CA ARG A 17 -15.89 -6.54 26.41
C ARG A 17 -14.77 -5.50 26.29
N ASN A 18 -14.53 -5.00 25.08
CA ASN A 18 -13.45 -4.08 24.73
C ASN A 18 -14.03 -2.71 24.38
N SER A 19 -13.36 -1.64 24.80
CA SER A 19 -13.74 -0.26 24.46
C SER A 19 -13.36 0.12 23.03
N LEU A 20 -12.27 -0.45 22.51
CA LEU A 20 -11.71 -0.22 21.16
C LEU A 20 -11.17 -1.55 20.61
N LEU A 21 -11.18 -1.71 19.29
CA LEU A 21 -10.95 -2.98 18.57
C LEU A 21 -10.01 -2.85 17.37
N VAL A 22 -10.04 -1.74 16.62
CA VAL A 22 -9.42 -1.66 15.29
C VAL A 22 -8.44 -0.48 15.23
N ALA A 23 -7.16 -0.80 15.00
CA ALA A 23 -6.08 0.16 14.81
C ALA A 23 -5.04 -0.39 13.82
N PRO A 24 -5.20 -0.15 12.50
CA PRO A 24 -4.22 -0.60 11.51
C PRO A 24 -2.84 0.00 11.77
N MET A 25 -1.91 -0.85 12.22
CA MET A 25 -0.55 -0.50 12.59
C MET A 25 0.44 -0.78 11.45
N PRO A 26 1.69 -0.27 11.52
CA PRO A 26 2.76 -0.73 10.66
C PRO A 26 3.01 -2.22 10.90
N THR A 27 3.22 -2.97 9.82
CA THR A 27 3.37 -4.44 9.89
C THR A 27 4.69 -4.91 9.28
N ALA A 28 5.66 -4.01 9.09
CA ALA A 28 6.96 -4.29 8.48
C ALA A 28 7.51 -5.71 8.75
N SER A 29 7.76 -6.07 10.01
CA SER A 29 8.36 -7.37 10.36
C SER A 29 7.43 -8.56 10.11
N THR A 30 6.15 -8.45 10.49
CA THR A 30 5.21 -9.57 10.38
C THR A 30 4.79 -9.81 8.93
N SER A 31 4.57 -8.74 8.15
CA SER A 31 4.32 -8.82 6.71
C SER A 31 5.52 -9.37 5.97
N GLN A 32 6.75 -9.00 6.36
CA GLN A 32 7.96 -9.61 5.80
C GLN A 32 8.06 -11.11 6.10
N ILE A 33 7.73 -11.55 7.32
CA ILE A 33 7.69 -12.98 7.68
C ILE A 33 6.65 -13.73 6.84
N MET A 34 5.48 -13.12 6.65
CA MET A 34 4.37 -13.72 5.90
C MET A 34 4.50 -13.58 4.37
N GLY A 35 5.48 -12.81 3.87
CA GLY A 35 5.66 -12.53 2.45
C GLY A 35 4.60 -11.59 1.86
N ASN A 36 3.97 -10.75 2.68
CA ASN A 36 2.96 -9.78 2.28
C ASN A 36 3.55 -8.35 2.16
N ASN A 37 2.82 -7.46 1.48
CA ASN A 37 3.12 -6.03 1.55
C ASN A 37 2.76 -5.47 2.93
N GLU A 38 3.36 -4.34 3.29
CA GLU A 38 3.09 -3.69 4.57
C GLU A 38 1.67 -3.09 4.62
N ALA A 39 0.93 -3.51 5.65
CA ALA A 39 -0.34 -2.95 6.08
C ALA A 39 -1.32 -2.75 4.90
N PHE A 40 -1.79 -1.52 4.72
CA PHE A 40 -2.70 -1.10 3.65
C PHE A 40 -1.99 -0.22 2.62
N GLU A 41 -0.66 -0.25 2.61
CA GLU A 41 0.14 0.60 1.72
C GLU A 41 0.19 0.02 0.31
N PRO A 42 0.32 0.87 -0.73
CA PRO A 42 0.76 0.41 -2.03
C PRO A 42 2.18 -0.16 -1.96
N TYR A 43 2.57 -0.95 -2.96
CA TYR A 43 3.95 -1.41 -3.07
C TYR A 43 4.87 -0.19 -3.27
N THR A 44 5.87 -0.04 -2.40
CA THR A 44 6.89 1.01 -2.52
C THR A 44 7.77 0.81 -3.74
N SER A 45 8.06 -0.45 -4.09
CA SER A 45 8.80 -0.85 -5.29
C SER A 45 8.40 -2.26 -5.72
N ASN A 46 8.47 -2.56 -7.02
CA ASN A 46 8.34 -3.93 -7.51
C ASN A 46 9.64 -4.74 -7.47
N ILE A 47 10.75 -4.12 -7.03
CA ILE A 47 12.02 -4.82 -6.79
C ILE A 47 12.72 -4.23 -5.56
N TYR A 48 13.15 -5.07 -4.64
CA TYR A 48 13.83 -4.63 -3.43
C TYR A 48 15.02 -5.54 -3.09
N TYR A 49 16.01 -4.97 -2.43
CA TYR A 49 17.19 -5.69 -1.98
C TYR A 49 16.91 -6.35 -0.62
N ARG A 50 17.18 -7.65 -0.53
CA ARG A 50 17.13 -8.39 0.74
C ARG A 50 18.54 -8.81 1.12
N ARG A 51 19.05 -8.22 2.19
CA ARG A 51 20.32 -8.60 2.82
C ARG A 51 20.09 -9.78 3.76
N VAL A 52 20.82 -10.86 3.54
CA VAL A 52 20.89 -12.03 4.44
C VAL A 52 22.35 -12.35 4.75
N LEU A 53 22.60 -13.26 5.70
CA LEU A 53 23.96 -13.64 6.09
C LEU A 53 24.81 -14.15 4.92
N SER A 54 24.19 -14.75 3.90
CA SER A 54 24.86 -15.30 2.72
C SER A 54 25.08 -14.29 1.58
N GLY A 55 24.60 -13.04 1.70
CA GLY A 55 24.74 -12.01 0.69
C GLY A 55 23.49 -11.15 0.48
N ASP A 56 23.56 -10.28 -0.53
CA ASP A 56 22.46 -9.42 -0.96
C ASP A 56 21.76 -10.04 -2.18
N TYR A 57 20.43 -10.11 -2.14
CA TYR A 57 19.62 -10.69 -3.22
C TYR A 57 18.54 -9.70 -3.67
N ASP A 58 18.37 -9.55 -4.99
CA ASP A 58 17.24 -8.81 -5.54
C ASP A 58 15.99 -9.68 -5.48
N VAL A 59 14.96 -9.18 -4.81
CA VAL A 59 13.66 -9.82 -4.73
C VAL A 59 12.68 -8.99 -5.55
N VAL A 60 12.12 -9.61 -6.58
CA VAL A 60 11.06 -9.02 -7.41
C VAL A 60 9.72 -9.29 -6.75
N ASN A 61 8.77 -8.37 -6.88
CA ASN A 61 7.38 -8.58 -6.47
C ASN A 61 6.88 -9.92 -7.06
N PRO A 62 6.52 -10.90 -6.22
CA PRO A 62 6.19 -12.25 -6.68
C PRO A 62 4.97 -12.28 -7.59
N HIS A 63 4.04 -11.32 -7.42
CA HIS A 63 2.88 -11.16 -8.29
C HIS A 63 3.30 -10.70 -9.68
N LEU A 64 4.08 -9.61 -9.77
CA LEU A 64 4.59 -9.11 -11.06
C LEU A 64 5.42 -10.18 -11.77
N LEU A 65 6.30 -10.86 -11.05
CA LEU A 65 7.14 -11.91 -11.63
C LEU A 65 6.30 -13.03 -12.26
N ARG A 66 5.23 -13.46 -11.58
CA ARG A 66 4.32 -14.49 -12.11
C ARG A 66 3.66 -14.02 -13.40
N ASP A 67 3.08 -12.82 -13.40
CA ASP A 67 2.39 -12.26 -14.57
C ASP A 67 3.34 -12.09 -15.76
N LEU A 68 4.59 -11.67 -15.53
CA LEU A 68 5.60 -11.53 -16.59
C LEU A 68 6.09 -12.88 -17.14
N ILE A 69 6.13 -13.93 -16.31
CA ILE A 69 6.44 -15.30 -16.74
C ILE A 69 5.27 -15.86 -17.57
N GLU A 70 4.04 -15.66 -17.13
CA GLU A 70 2.83 -16.10 -17.86
C GLU A 70 2.71 -15.41 -19.23
N LEU A 71 3.12 -14.14 -19.33
CA LEU A 71 3.23 -13.41 -20.59
C LEU A 71 4.41 -13.85 -21.47
N GLY A 72 5.34 -14.66 -20.96
CA GLY A 72 6.53 -15.11 -21.69
C GLY A 72 7.58 -14.00 -21.93
N VAL A 73 7.46 -12.85 -21.25
CA VAL A 73 8.37 -11.70 -21.43
C VAL A 73 9.50 -11.68 -20.40
N TRP A 74 9.39 -12.45 -19.31
CA TRP A 74 10.40 -12.45 -18.24
C TRP A 74 11.76 -12.96 -18.72
N ASN A 75 12.80 -12.14 -18.57
CA ASN A 75 14.18 -12.50 -18.85
C ASN A 75 15.16 -11.59 -18.09
N VAL A 76 16.45 -11.92 -18.14
CA VAL A 76 17.52 -11.17 -17.44
C VAL A 76 17.57 -9.70 -17.89
N LYS A 77 17.35 -9.40 -19.16
CA LYS A 77 17.35 -8.01 -19.66
C LYS A 77 16.19 -7.22 -19.08
N LEU A 78 15.00 -7.82 -18.98
CA LEU A 78 13.84 -7.19 -18.36
C LEU A 78 14.07 -6.96 -16.86
N LYS A 79 14.69 -7.92 -16.15
CA LYS A 79 15.11 -7.71 -14.75
C LYS A 79 16.02 -6.49 -14.63
N GLN A 80 17.02 -6.35 -15.51
CA GLN A 80 17.93 -5.18 -15.51
C GLN A 80 17.20 -3.87 -15.80
N LYS A 81 16.23 -3.85 -16.73
CA LYS A 81 15.37 -2.69 -16.96
C LYS A 81 14.56 -2.31 -15.72
N LEU A 82 14.04 -3.31 -15.00
CA LEU A 82 13.29 -3.09 -13.75
C LEU A 82 14.17 -2.52 -12.65
N ILE A 83 15.41 -3.01 -12.51
CA ILE A 83 16.41 -2.45 -11.58
C ILE A 83 16.73 -1.00 -11.96
N ALA A 84 17.00 -0.73 -13.24
CA ALA A 84 17.33 0.61 -13.73
C ALA A 84 16.17 1.61 -13.59
N SER A 85 14.93 1.11 -13.55
CA SER A 85 13.72 1.92 -13.32
C SER A 85 13.32 1.98 -11.85
N GLU A 86 14.21 1.56 -10.93
CA GLU A 86 13.98 1.54 -9.48
C GLU A 86 12.68 0.80 -9.09
N GLY A 87 12.35 -0.27 -9.84
CA GLY A 87 11.14 -1.07 -9.62
C GLY A 87 9.87 -0.53 -10.26
N SER A 88 9.94 0.57 -11.00
CA SER A 88 8.84 1.02 -11.86
C SER A 88 8.72 0.16 -13.11
N VAL A 89 7.48 -0.18 -13.49
CA VAL A 89 7.19 -0.85 -14.78
C VAL A 89 6.72 0.11 -15.87
N GLN A 90 6.53 1.41 -15.57
CA GLN A 90 5.87 2.34 -16.48
C GLN A 90 6.64 2.53 -17.80
N PHE A 91 7.97 2.48 -17.74
CA PHE A 91 8.86 2.74 -18.87
C PHE A 91 9.42 1.47 -19.53
N ILE A 92 8.84 0.30 -19.23
CA ILE A 92 9.25 -0.98 -19.83
C ILE A 92 8.27 -1.32 -20.95
N ASP A 93 8.73 -1.29 -22.21
CA ASP A 93 7.87 -1.51 -23.39
C ASP A 93 7.28 -2.92 -23.45
N GLU A 94 8.00 -3.91 -22.94
CA GLU A 94 7.55 -5.30 -22.88
C GLU A 94 6.36 -5.51 -21.93
N VAL A 95 6.06 -4.57 -21.03
CA VAL A 95 4.96 -4.67 -20.06
C VAL A 95 3.70 -4.02 -20.63
N PRO A 96 2.57 -4.75 -20.74
CA PRO A 96 1.34 -4.19 -21.30
C PRO A 96 0.68 -3.17 -20.35
N ALA A 97 -0.15 -2.29 -20.91
CA ALA A 97 -0.73 -1.15 -20.19
C ALA A 97 -1.58 -1.55 -18.96
N ASN A 98 -2.27 -2.69 -19.01
CA ASN A 98 -3.04 -3.21 -17.89
C ASN A 98 -2.13 -3.56 -16.69
N LEU A 99 -0.99 -4.21 -16.94
CA LEU A 99 -0.01 -4.53 -15.88
C LEU A 99 0.72 -3.29 -15.40
N LYS A 100 1.01 -2.33 -16.29
CA LYS A 100 1.53 -1.01 -15.88
C LYS A 100 0.55 -0.30 -14.94
N GLY A 101 -0.74 -0.39 -15.19
CA GLY A 101 -1.78 0.14 -14.30
C GLY A 101 -1.84 -0.57 -12.95
N LEU A 102 -1.74 -1.90 -12.95
CA LEU A 102 -1.82 -2.74 -11.75
C LEU A 102 -0.60 -2.60 -10.83
N TYR A 103 0.60 -2.56 -11.41
CA TYR A 103 1.87 -2.55 -10.68
C TYR A 103 2.47 -1.15 -10.51
N ARG A 104 1.61 -0.13 -10.41
CA ARG A 104 2.06 1.21 -10.02
C ARG A 104 2.68 1.17 -8.63
N THR A 105 3.84 1.80 -8.51
CA THR A 105 4.47 1.98 -7.20
C THR A 105 3.81 3.13 -6.45
N VAL A 106 4.04 3.23 -5.14
CA VAL A 106 3.49 4.31 -4.31
C VAL A 106 3.86 5.72 -4.82
N TRP A 107 5.00 5.84 -5.50
CA TRP A 107 5.52 7.08 -6.09
C TRP A 107 4.74 7.51 -7.35
N GLU A 108 4.04 6.58 -7.97
CA GLU A 108 3.25 6.77 -9.20
C GLU A 108 1.75 6.93 -8.89
N ILE A 109 1.34 6.71 -7.65
CA ILE A 109 -0.04 6.80 -7.21
C ILE A 109 -0.33 8.19 -6.64
N ASN A 110 -1.48 8.74 -7.02
CA ASN A 110 -1.96 10.02 -6.50
C ASN A 110 -2.22 9.90 -4.98
N GLN A 111 -1.41 10.59 -4.18
CA GLN A 111 -1.53 10.57 -2.72
C GLN A 111 -2.87 11.13 -2.22
N LYS A 112 -3.55 11.98 -2.99
CA LYS A 112 -4.91 12.42 -2.64
C LYS A 112 -5.88 11.22 -2.63
N SER A 113 -5.76 10.30 -3.58
CA SER A 113 -6.57 9.08 -3.62
C SER A 113 -6.26 8.17 -2.42
N ILE A 114 -5.01 8.16 -1.95
CA ILE A 114 -4.64 7.44 -0.72
C ILE A 114 -5.33 8.05 0.50
N LEU A 115 -5.39 9.39 0.61
CA LEU A 115 -6.15 10.06 1.67
C LEU A 115 -7.65 9.75 1.59
N GLU A 116 -8.23 9.80 0.39
CA GLU A 116 -9.65 9.48 0.14
C GLU A 116 -9.97 8.04 0.56
N MET A 117 -9.16 7.06 0.13
CA MET A 117 -9.32 5.65 0.55
C MET A 117 -9.10 5.45 2.06
N SER A 118 -8.27 6.28 2.69
CA SER A 118 -8.06 6.27 4.14
C SER A 118 -9.26 6.86 4.88
N ALA A 119 -9.92 7.85 4.29
CA ALA A 119 -11.15 8.44 4.80
C ALA A 119 -12.33 7.48 4.64
N ASP A 120 -12.42 6.77 3.52
CA ASP A 120 -13.49 5.80 3.25
C ASP A 120 -13.51 4.65 4.26
N ARG A 121 -12.32 4.19 4.71
CA ARG A 121 -12.23 3.13 5.73
C ARG A 121 -12.36 3.64 7.16
N ALA A 122 -12.14 4.93 7.41
CA ALA A 122 -12.08 5.51 8.76
C ALA A 122 -13.38 5.32 9.59
N PRO A 123 -14.61 5.35 9.03
CA PRO A 123 -15.84 5.08 9.78
C PRO A 123 -15.90 3.69 10.42
N PHE A 124 -15.08 2.75 9.94
CA PHE A 124 -15.01 1.38 10.44
C PHE A 124 -13.79 1.14 11.36
N ILE A 125 -13.06 2.20 11.72
CA ILE A 125 -11.86 2.18 12.59
C ILE A 125 -12.14 3.03 13.83
N ASP A 126 -12.21 2.38 15.00
CA ASP A 126 -12.52 3.06 16.26
C ASP A 126 -11.32 3.82 16.84
N GLN A 127 -10.09 3.40 16.55
CA GLN A 127 -8.86 4.15 16.84
C GLN A 127 -8.43 5.00 15.65
N SER A 128 -7.21 4.85 15.15
CA SER A 128 -6.68 5.51 13.96
C SER A 128 -5.91 4.50 13.09
N GLN A 129 -5.22 4.98 12.08
CA GLN A 129 -4.40 4.19 11.15
C GLN A 129 -3.03 4.85 10.97
N SER A 130 -1.97 4.06 10.88
CA SER A 130 -0.62 4.54 10.59
C SER A 130 -0.45 4.77 9.09
N LEU A 131 -0.82 5.97 8.64
CA LEU A 131 -0.79 6.35 7.23
C LEU A 131 0.52 7.05 6.86
N ASN A 132 1.27 6.45 5.92
CA ASN A 132 2.43 7.11 5.29
C ASN A 132 2.02 7.85 4.01
N ILE A 133 2.64 9.02 3.79
CA ILE A 133 2.50 9.83 2.57
C ILE A 133 3.83 9.85 1.82
N HIS A 134 3.78 9.54 0.54
CA HIS A 134 4.96 9.42 -0.32
C HIS A 134 4.96 10.52 -1.37
N MET A 135 6.02 11.33 -1.43
CA MET A 135 6.09 12.48 -2.33
C MET A 135 7.46 12.59 -2.97
N THR A 136 7.51 12.57 -4.31
CA THR A 136 8.77 12.60 -5.07
C THR A 136 9.43 13.98 -5.11
N LYS A 137 8.63 15.06 -5.11
CA LYS A 137 9.12 16.45 -5.14
C LYS A 137 8.42 17.29 -4.07
N PRO A 138 8.82 17.15 -2.79
CA PRO A 138 8.22 17.91 -1.70
C PRO A 138 8.49 19.40 -1.85
N SER A 139 7.47 20.20 -1.59
CA SER A 139 7.50 21.66 -1.52
C SER A 139 6.59 22.13 -0.39
N PHE A 140 6.77 23.36 0.08
CA PHE A 140 5.88 23.90 1.12
C PHE A 140 4.41 23.82 0.69
N SER A 141 4.10 24.21 -0.55
CA SER A 141 2.73 24.24 -1.06
C SER A 141 2.07 22.86 -1.09
N ASN A 142 2.73 21.84 -1.63
CA ASN A 142 2.12 20.51 -1.75
C ASN A 142 2.04 19.76 -0.41
N ILE A 143 3.00 19.94 0.50
CA ILE A 143 2.94 19.39 1.86
C ILE A 143 1.80 20.04 2.65
N SER A 144 1.70 21.37 2.63
CA SER A 144 0.60 22.07 3.30
C SER A 144 -0.76 21.64 2.74
N ASN A 145 -0.90 21.57 1.41
CA ASN A 145 -2.13 21.09 0.78
C ASN A 145 -2.48 19.65 1.20
N MET A 146 -1.49 18.77 1.34
CA MET A 146 -1.72 17.38 1.76
C MET A 146 -2.29 17.30 3.18
N HIS A 147 -1.66 17.99 4.15
CA HIS A 147 -2.15 18.02 5.52
C HIS A 147 -3.55 18.65 5.63
N PHE A 148 -3.80 19.77 4.95
CA PHE A 148 -5.13 20.40 4.96
C PHE A 148 -6.19 19.51 4.30
N ASN A 149 -5.84 18.73 3.28
CA ASN A 149 -6.75 17.75 2.68
C ASN A 149 -7.07 16.62 3.67
N GLY A 150 -6.06 16.04 4.32
CA GLY A 150 -6.28 15.00 5.34
C GLY A 150 -7.16 15.48 6.48
N TRP A 151 -6.92 16.70 6.98
CA TRP A 151 -7.75 17.33 8.00
C TRP A 151 -9.20 17.56 7.56
N ARG A 152 -9.41 18.11 6.35
CA ARG A 152 -10.77 18.33 5.79
C ARG A 152 -11.55 17.03 5.59
N LEU A 153 -10.87 15.92 5.33
CA LEU A 153 -11.46 14.59 5.22
C LEU A 153 -11.80 13.97 6.59
N GLY A 154 -11.45 14.62 7.70
CA GLY A 154 -11.73 14.13 9.05
C GLY A 154 -10.82 12.98 9.49
N LEU A 155 -9.64 12.83 8.87
CA LEU A 155 -8.68 11.82 9.29
C LEU A 155 -8.15 12.13 10.70
N LYS A 156 -8.13 11.09 11.55
CA LYS A 156 -7.54 11.17 12.90
C LYS A 156 -6.00 11.24 12.85
N THR A 157 -5.41 10.65 11.82
CA THR A 157 -3.97 10.72 11.48
C THR A 157 -3.88 11.02 9.98
N GLY A 158 -3.31 12.16 9.61
CA GLY A 158 -3.23 12.63 8.21
C GLY A 158 -2.20 13.72 7.99
#